data_AF-A0A6M3J431-F1
#
_entry.id   AF-A0A6M3J431-F1
#
_cell.length_a   1.000
_cell.length_b   1.000
_cell.length_c   1.000
_cell.angle_alpha   90.00
_cell.angle_beta   90.00
_cell.angle_gamma   90.00
#
_symmetry.space_group_name_H-M   'P 1'
#
loop_
_entity.id
_entity.type
_entity.pdbx_description
1 polymer ?
#
loop_
_entity_poly.entity_id
_entity_poly.type
_entity_poly.pdbx_seq_one_letter_code
_entity_poly.pdbx_strand_id
1 'polypeptide(L)' 'MEIDIEAEKGRIDGMSQLELARLYRFTPPGHPYFDKTLPLYDYFKLKFHGFTPEISKAIGWEG' A
#
# COMPACT_ATOMS: atom_id res chain seq x y z
N MET A 1 14.82 -8.10 11.94
CA MET A 1 14.64 -8.39 10.50
C MET A 1 14.98 -7.11 9.78
N GLU A 2 16.01 -7.13 8.96
CA GLU A 2 16.44 -5.95 8.20
C GLU A 2 15.53 -5.81 6.97
N ILE A 3 14.96 -4.63 6.77
CA ILE A 3 14.07 -4.35 5.65
C ILE A 3 14.92 -3.75 4.53
N ASP A 4 14.96 -4.42 3.38
CA ASP A 4 15.58 -3.87 2.18
C ASP A 4 14.62 -2.86 1.53
N ILE A 5 14.85 -1.58 1.82
CA ILE A 5 13.99 -0.47 1.39
C ILE A 5 13.87 -0.41 -0.14
N GLU A 6 14.94 -0.66 -0.89
CA GLU A 6 14.91 -0.55 -2.35
C GLU A 6 14.17 -1.73 -2.98
N ALA A 7 14.35 -2.94 -2.45
CA ALA A 7 13.57 -4.09 -2.88
C ALA A 7 12.06 -3.89 -2.63
N GLU A 8 11.68 -3.33 -1.47
CA GLU A 8 10.29 -3.03 -1.16
C GLU A 8 9.70 -1.93 -2.04
N LYS A 9 10.45 -0.87 -2.35
CA LYS A 9 10.01 0.15 -3.34
C LYS A 9 9.73 -0.48 -4.70
N GLY A 10 10.61 -1.38 -5.15
CA GLY A 10 10.41 -2.13 -6.40
C GLY A 10 9.14 -2.97 -6.38
N ARG A 11 8.75 -3.54 -5.23
CA ARG A 11 7.45 -4.21 -5.09
C ARG A 11 6.29 -3.23 -5.21
N ILE A 12 6.37 -2.08 -4.54
CA ILE A 12 5.34 -1.04 -4.63
C ILE A 12 5.19 -0.56 -6.08
N ASP A 13 6.29 -0.38 -6.82
CA ASP A 13 6.26 -0.01 -8.24
C ASP A 13 5.60 -1.06 -9.14
N GLY A 14 5.68 -2.34 -8.76
CA GLY A 14 5.03 -3.43 -9.47
C GLY A 14 3.54 -3.59 -9.14
N MET A 15 3.02 -2.93 -8.11
CA MET A 15 1.62 -3.04 -7.71
C MET A 15 0.73 -2.10 -8.52
N SER A 16 -0.38 -2.64 -8.99
CA SER A 16 -1.50 -1.84 -9.50
C SER A 16 -2.17 -1.03 -8.40
N GLN A 17 -2.94 0.00 -8.78
CA GLN A 17 -3.73 0.79 -7.83
C GLN A 17 -4.70 -0.07 -7.01
N LEU A 18 -5.24 -1.17 -7.57
CA LEU A 18 -6.12 -2.09 -6.85
C LEU A 18 -5.37 -2.89 -5.79
N GLU A 19 -4.15 -3.33 -6.09
CA GLU A 19 -3.31 -4.04 -5.13
C GLU A 19 -2.85 -3.11 -4.01
N LEU A 20 -2.47 -1.87 -4.32
CA LEU A 20 -2.14 -0.85 -3.32
C LEU A 20 -3.36 -0.54 -2.42
N ALA A 21 -4.54 -0.41 -3.01
CA ALA A 21 -5.78 -0.19 -2.27
C ALA A 21 -6.11 -1.37 -1.34
N ARG A 22 -5.95 -2.61 -1.84
CA ARG A 22 -6.16 -3.83 -1.05
C ARG A 22 -5.15 -3.91 0.11
N LEU A 23 -3.88 -3.62 -0.16
CA LEU A 23 -2.82 -3.61 0.84
C LEU A 23 -3.14 -2.59 1.93
N TYR A 24 -3.50 -1.36 1.57
CA TYR A 24 -3.86 -0.33 2.53
C TYR A 24 -5.06 -0.73 3.41
N ARG A 25 -6.06 -1.38 2.81
CA ARG A 25 -7.33 -1.67 3.49
C ARG A 25 -7.29 -2.87 4.41
N PHE A 26 -6.58 -3.94 4.01
CA PHE A 26 -6.70 -5.25 4.65
C PHE A 26 -5.45 -5.72 5.37
N THR A 27 -4.34 -4.99 5.25
CA THR A 27 -3.12 -5.36 5.96
C THR A 27 -3.23 -4.98 7.45
N PRO A 28 -2.75 -5.85 8.36
CA PRO A 28 -2.72 -5.54 9.78
C PRO A 28 -1.94 -4.26 10.11
N PRO A 29 -2.27 -3.59 11.23
CA PRO A 29 -1.44 -2.52 11.79
C PRO A 29 0.00 -2.98 12.02
N GLY A 30 0.97 -2.08 11.80
CA GLY A 30 2.40 -2.36 11.98
C GLY A 30 3.13 -2.83 10.72
N HIS A 31 2.47 -2.85 9.56
CA HIS A 31 3.15 -3.12 8.30
C HIS A 31 4.16 -2.01 7.94
N PRO A 32 5.36 -2.35 7.44
CA PRO A 32 6.41 -1.37 7.14
C PRO A 32 6.00 -0.24 6.19
N TYR A 33 5.12 -0.53 5.22
CA TYR A 33 4.65 0.50 4.27
C TYR A 33 3.74 1.55 4.94
N PHE A 34 3.28 1.30 6.15
CA PHE A 34 2.43 2.19 6.93
C PHE A 34 3.13 2.74 8.18
N ASP A 35 4.43 2.46 8.33
CA ASP A 35 5.28 3.03 9.37
C ASP A 35 5.88 4.35 8.90
N LYS A 36 5.45 5.45 9.53
CA LYS A 36 5.89 6.82 9.20
C LYS A 36 7.37 7.09 9.49
N THR A 37 8.04 6.20 10.22
CA THR A 37 9.48 6.30 10.49
C THR A 37 10.32 5.73 9.35
N LEU A 38 9.70 5.01 8.40
CA LEU A 38 10.37 4.39 7.27
C LEU A 38 10.12 5.17 5.97
N PRO A 39 11.13 5.28 5.07
CA PRO A 39 10.94 5.89 3.75
C PRO A 39 9.86 5.23 2.88
N LEU A 40 9.51 3.99 3.20
CA LEU A 40 8.45 3.23 2.50
C LEU A 40 7.08 3.86 2.68
N TYR A 41 6.81 4.53 3.80
CA TYR A 41 5.54 5.21 4.01
C TYR A 41 5.32 6.34 3.00
N ASP A 42 6.32 7.21 2.84
CA ASP A 42 6.23 8.32 1.89
C ASP A 42 6.17 7.81 0.45
N TYR A 43 6.92 6.75 0.14
CA TYR A 43 6.89 6.12 -1.17
C TYR A 43 5.54 5.47 -1.48
N PHE A 44 4.97 4.73 -0.54
CA PHE A 44 3.64 4.14 -0.68
C PHE A 44 2.60 5.23 -0.91
N LYS A 45 2.63 6.31 -0.11
CA LYS A 45 1.71 7.45 -0.26
C LYS A 45 1.82 8.14 -1.61
N LEU A 46 3.02 8.24 -2.17
CA LEU A 46 3.23 8.80 -3.50
C LEU A 46 2.56 7.97 -4.59
N LYS A 47 2.54 6.64 -4.44
CA LYS A 47 2.02 5.69 -5.43
C LYS A 47 0.54 5.40 -5.27
N PHE A 48 0.02 5.47 -4.04
CA PHE A 48 -1.36 5.15 -3.75
C PHE A 48 -2.28 6.38 -3.94
N HIS A 49 -3.11 6.35 -4.98
CA HIS A 49 -3.99 7.48 -5.35
C HIS A 49 -5.35 7.50 -4.61
N GLY A 50 -5.48 6.79 -3.48
CA GLY A 50 -6.71 6.75 -2.70
C GLY A 50 -7.78 5.78 -3.22
N PHE A 51 -8.96 5.86 -2.62
CA PHE A 51 -10.11 5.00 -2.95
C PHE A 51 -11.14 5.75 -3.79
N THR A 52 -11.72 5.05 -4.76
CA THR A 52 -12.99 5.42 -5.40
C THR A 52 -14.06 4.38 -5.04
N PRO A 53 -15.36 4.66 -5.26
CA PRO A 53 -16.41 3.65 -5.10
C PRO A 53 -16.15 2.38 -5.94
N GLU A 54 -15.61 2.53 -7.15
CA GLU A 54 -15.27 1.41 -8.05
C GLU A 54 -14.12 0.58 -7.49
N ILE A 55 -13.03 1.23 -7.06
CA ILE A 55 -11.90 0.56 -6.40
C ILE A 55 -12.38 -0.20 -5.18
N SER A 56 -13.23 0.45 -4.36
CA SER A 56 -13.69 -0.15 -3.11
C SER A 56 -14.55 -1.39 -3.36
N LYS A 57 -15.46 -1.34 -4.34
CA LYS A 57 -16.21 -2.53 -4.80
C LYS A 57 -15.27 -3.62 -5.34
N ALA A 58 -14.29 -3.23 -6.17
CA ALA A 58 -13.37 -4.17 -6.80
C ALA A 58 -12.49 -4.94 -5.80
N ILE A 59 -12.13 -4.31 -4.68
CA ILE A 59 -11.36 -4.97 -3.61
C ILE A 59 -12.25 -5.70 -2.59
N GLY A 60 -13.56 -5.77 -2.81
CA GLY A 60 -14.51 -6.45 -1.92
C GLY A 60 -14.84 -5.68 -0.65
N TRP A 61 -14.75 -4.35 -0.67
CA TRP A 61 -15.28 -3.53 0.42
C TRP A 61 -16.78 -3.27 0.21
N GLU A 62 -17.60 -3.88 1.06
CA GLU A 62 -19.07 -3.80 1.04
C GLU A 62 -19.62 -2.68 1.93
N GLY A 63 -19.02 -1.49 1.85
CA GLY A 63 -19.33 -0.33 2.70
C GLY A 63 -20.81 0.02 2.82
#